data_AF-A0AAV5ZUH4-F1
#
_entry.id   AF-A0AAV5ZUH4-F1
#
_cell.length_a   1.000
_cell.length_b   1.000
_cell.length_c   1.000
_cell.angle_alpha   90.00
_cell.angle_beta   90.00
_cell.angle_gamma   90.00
#
_symmetry.space_group_name_H-M   'P 1'
#
loop_
_entity.id
_entity.type
_entity.pdbx_description
1 polymer ?
#
loop_
_entity_poly.entity_id
_entity_poly.type
_entity_poly.pdbx_seq_one_letter_code
_entity_poly.pdbx_strand_id
1 'polypeptide(L)' 'MCLGVPGKVLEVHGLVAIVDFWGLRRPILLDSVDQPVSPGDYILNHVGFAIRRIPP' A
#
# COMPACT_ATOMS: atom_id res chain seq x y z
N MET A 1 11.24 -15.70 -4.64
CA MET A 1 10.44 -15.06 -5.70
C MET A 1 9.04 -14.90 -5.13
N CYS A 2 8.69 -13.72 -4.60
CA CYS A 2 7.39 -13.51 -3.95
C CYS A 2 6.43 -12.87 -4.96
N LEU A 3 5.22 -13.42 -5.13
CA LEU A 3 4.14 -12.67 -5.78
C LEU A 3 3.64 -11.63 -4.76
N GLY A 4 3.86 -10.36 -5.05
CA GLY A 4 3.32 -9.27 -4.24
C GLY A 4 1.79 -9.34 -4.26
N VAL A 5 1.17 -9.40 -3.07
CA VAL A 5 -0.28 -9.36 -2.94
C VAL A 5 -0.72 -7.90 -2.97
N PRO A 6 -1.67 -7.51 -3.83
CA PRO A 6 -2.23 -6.16 -3.79
C PRO A 6 -3.06 -5.98 -2.53
N GLY A 7 -2.82 -4.87 -1.82
CA GLY A 7 -3.59 -4.48 -0.64
C GLY A 7 -4.36 -3.19 -0.90
N LYS A 8 -5.55 -3.06 -0.32
CA LYS A 8 -6.39 -1.86 -0.44
C LYS A 8 -6.00 -0.85 0.62
N VAL A 9 -5.76 0.39 0.22
CA VAL A 9 -5.47 1.49 1.14
C VAL A 9 -6.75 1.92 1.83
N LEU A 10 -6.76 1.87 3.16
CA LEU A 10 -7.88 2.31 3.99
C LEU A 10 -7.69 3.75 4.46
N GLU A 11 -6.49 4.08 4.94
CA GLU A 11 -6.17 5.38 5.54
C GLU A 11 -4.73 5.76 5.19
N VAL A 12 -4.45 7.07 5.10
CA VAL A 12 -3.11 7.61 4.79
C VAL A 12 -2.76 8.68 5.82
N HIS A 13 -1.62 8.50 6.48
CA HIS A 13 -1.06 9.37 7.51
C HIS A 13 0.35 9.81 7.11
N GLY A 14 0.44 10.83 6.25
CA GLY A 14 1.72 11.30 5.72
C GLY A 14 2.41 10.22 4.88
N LEU A 15 3.55 9.70 5.37
CA LEU A 15 4.35 8.67 4.70
C LEU A 15 3.95 7.24 5.07
N VAL A 16 2.94 7.05 5.92
CA VAL A 16 2.45 5.73 6.35
C VAL A 16 1.00 5.56 5.90
N ALA A 17 0.69 4.44 5.27
CA ALA A 17 -0.68 4.05 4.95
C ALA A 17 -1.11 2.81 5.74
N ILE A 18 -2.37 2.77 6.17
CA ILE A 18 -3.00 1.54 6.66
C ILE A 18 -3.60 0.80 5.47
N VAL A 19 -3.08 -0.39 5.20
CA VAL A 19 -3.45 -1.19 4.04
C VAL A 19 -4.05 -2.51 4.49
N ASP A 20 -5.20 -2.87 3.90
CA ASP A 20 -5.85 -4.16 4.10
C ASP A 20 -5.39 -5.17 3.05
N PHE A 21 -4.80 -6.25 3.55
CA PHE A 21 -4.47 -7.43 2.77
C PHE A 21 -5.44 -8.55 3.17
N TRP A 22 -6.62 -8.56 2.55
CA TRP A 22 -7.59 -9.65 2.67
C TRP A 22 -8.03 -9.87 4.13
N GLY A 23 -8.33 -8.78 4.85
CA GLY A 23 -8.72 -8.78 6.26
C GLY A 23 -7.55 -8.56 7.23
N LEU A 24 -6.31 -8.52 6.74
CA LEU A 24 -5.14 -8.19 7.56
C LEU A 24 -4.69 -6.75 7.33
N ARG A 25 -4.87 -5.92 8.36
CA ARG A 25 -4.45 -4.51 8.33
C ARG A 25 -2.99 -4.36 8.73
N ARG A 26 -2.19 -3.72 7.90
CA ARG A 26 -0.77 -3.44 8.17
C ARG A 26 -0.41 -1.99 7.84
N PRO A 27 0.43 -1.34 8.66
CA PRO A 27 1.05 -0.09 8.27
C PRO A 27 2.10 -0.35 7.19
N ILE A 28 2.07 0.44 6.13
CA ILE A 28 2.98 0.36 4.98
C ILE A 28 3.61 1.73 4.74
N LEU A 29 4.91 1.74 4.49
CA LEU A 29 5.64 2.97 4.14
C LEU A 29 5.43 3.31 2.67
N LEU A 30 5.14 4.57 2.39
CA LEU A 30 4.88 5.12 1.05
C LEU A 30 6.10 5.81 0.44
N ASP A 31 7.24 5.81 1.12
CA ASP A 31 8.45 6.57 0.75
C ASP A 31 8.97 6.25 -0.66
N SER A 32 8.76 5.01 -1.12
CA SER A 32 9.24 4.52 -2.41
C SER A 32 8.19 4.58 -3.53
N VAL A 33 7.04 5.22 -3.33
CA VAL A 33 5.99 5.32 -4.35
C VAL A 33 6.10 6.66 -5.09
N ASP A 34 6.32 6.61 -6.41
CA ASP A 34 6.44 7.81 -7.25
C ASP A 34 5.14 8.63 -7.38
N GLN A 35 4.01 8.11 -6.91
CA GLN A 35 2.68 8.72 -7.06
C GLN A 35 2.00 8.86 -5.70
N PRO A 36 1.23 9.95 -5.49
CA PRO A 36 0.46 10.12 -4.27
C PRO A 36 -0.57 9.00 -4.14
N VAL A 37 -0.60 8.37 -2.98
CA VAL A 37 -1.52 7.29 -2.64
C VAL A 37 -2.69 7.87 -1.85
N SER A 38 -3.90 7.51 -2.25
CA SER A 38 -5.15 7.93 -1.57
C SER A 38 -5.92 6.73 -1.03
N PRO A 39 -6.76 6.91 0.01
CA PRO A 39 -7.72 5.91 0.43
C PRO A 39 -8.57 5.41 -0.74
N GLY A 40 -8.69 4.09 -0.88
CA GLY A 40 -9.38 3.44 -2.00
C GLY A 40 -8.46 2.92 -3.10
N ASP A 41 -7.24 3.44 -3.22
CA ASP A 41 -6.22 2.89 -4.12
C ASP A 41 -5.76 1.50 -3.66
N TYR A 42 -5.18 0.74 -4.57
CA TYR A 42 -4.45 -0.47 -4.25
C TYR A 42 -2.95 -0.21 -4.31
N ILE A 43 -2.19 -0.89 -3.45
CA ILE A 43 -0.73 -0.84 -3.49
C ILE A 43 -0.16 -2.24 -3.59
N LEU A 44 0.96 -2.33 -4.31
CA LEU A 44 1.80 -3.52 -4.31
C LEU A 44 2.89 -3.34 -3.23
N ASN A 45 2.95 -4.29 -2.30
CA ASN A 45 3.90 -4.28 -1.19
C ASN A 45 5.09 -5.21 -1.46
N HIS A 46 6.29 -4.76 -1.08
CA HIS A 46 7.48 -5.58 -0.93
C HIS A 46 8.18 -5.27 0.39
N VAL A 47 8.26 -6.25 1.30
CA VAL A 47 9.00 -6.17 2.57
C VAL A 47 8.61 -4.95 3.45
N GLY A 48 7.33 -4.53 3.40
CA GLY A 48 6.81 -3.42 4.22
C GLY A 48 6.77 -2.06 3.52
N PHE A 49 7.21 -2.00 2.27
CA PHE A 49 7.17 -0.80 1.44
C PHE A 49 6.17 -0.96 0.31
N ALA A 50 5.40 0.10 0.04
CA ALA A 50 4.68 0.21 -1.21
C ALA A 50 5.68 0.50 -2.33
N ILE A 51 5.71 -0.36 -3.36
CA ILE A 51 6.58 -0.20 -4.53
C ILE A 51 5.83 0.33 -5.75
N ARG A 52 4.50 0.27 -5.72
CA ARG A 52 3.66 0.75 -6.82
C ARG A 52 2.23 1.02 -6.33
N ARG A 53 1.67 2.16 -6.77
CA ARG A 53 0.23 2.45 -6.70
C ARG A 53 -0.50 1.82 -7.89
N ILE A 54 -1.68 1.27 -7.62
CA ILE A 54 -2.61 0.73 -8.60
C ILE A 54 -3.94 1.49 -8.39
N PRO A 55 -4.37 2.31 -9.36
CA PRO A 55 -5.65 3.01 -9.26
C PRO A 55 -6.82 2.00 -9.26
N PRO A 56 -7.98 2.37 -8.69
CA PRO A 56 -9.18 1.53 -8.65
C PRO A 56 -9.73 1.20 -10.05
#